data_AF-A0A924MAL1-F1
#
_entry.id   AF-A0A924MAL1-F1
#
_cell.length_a   1.000
_cell.length_b   1.000
_cell.length_c   1.000
_cell.angle_alpha   90.00
_cell.angle_beta   90.00
_cell.angle_gamma   90.00
#
_symmetry.space_group_name_H-M   'P 1'
#
loop_
_entity.id
_entity.type
_entity.pdbx_description
1 polymer ?
#
loop_
_entity_poly.entity_id
_entity_poly.type
_entity_poly.pdbx_seq_one_letter_code
_entity_poly.pdbx_strand_id
1 'polypeptide(L)' 'MTNFLTAKWQKLIMANYAVDPKLLQPLLPKHTELDLFNGKAYISLVGFMFLNSKIFGLPMP' A
#
# COMPACT_ATOMS: atom_id res chain seq x y z
N MET A 1 5.58 25.21 -7.48
CA MET A 1 5.17 23.79 -7.46
C MET A 1 4.26 23.59 -6.27
N THR A 2 3.03 23.12 -6.47
CA THR A 2 2.10 22.82 -5.37
C THR A 2 2.18 21.33 -5.06
N ASN A 3 2.40 20.98 -3.80
CA ASN A 3 2.45 19.59 -3.37
C ASN A 3 1.08 18.91 -3.56
N PHE A 4 1.05 17.76 -4.24
CA PHE A 4 -0.18 16.99 -4.46
C PHE A 4 -0.79 16.52 -3.14
N LEU A 5 0.02 15.87 -2.30
CA LEU A 5 -0.39 15.35 -1.00
C LEU A 5 0.65 15.74 0.05
N THR A 6 0.19 16.26 1.19
CA THR A 6 1.01 16.42 2.40
C THR A 6 0.34 15.67 3.53
N ALA A 7 1.08 14.87 4.30
CA ALA A 7 0.54 14.10 5.42
C ALA A 7 1.66 13.76 6.42
N LYS A 8 1.30 13.49 7.67
CA LYS A 8 2.19 12.92 8.68
C LYS A 8 1.85 11.45 8.88
N TRP A 9 2.83 10.58 8.65
CA TRP A 9 2.69 9.15 8.89
C TRP A 9 3.35 8.86 10.23
N GLN A 10 2.55 8.43 11.21
CA GLN A 10 3.02 8.17 12.56
C GLN A 10 2.64 6.75 12.98
N LYS A 11 3.41 6.19 13.92
CA LYS A 11 3.15 4.84 14.48
C LYS A 11 3.02 3.78 13.38
N LEU A 12 4.05 3.70 12.53
CA LEU A 12 4.12 2.77 11.41
C LEU A 12 4.45 1.34 11.88
N ILE A 13 3.65 0.38 11.44
CA ILE A 13 3.93 -1.06 11.49
C ILE A 13 3.81 -1.63 10.08
N MET A 14 4.78 -2.47 9.70
CA MET A 14 4.79 -3.19 8.44
C MET A 14 5.11 -4.66 8.72
N ALA A 15 4.22 -5.56 8.34
CA ALA A 15 4.43 -6.99 8.40
C ALA A 15 4.26 -7.58 6.99
N ASN A 16 5.37 -8.00 6.39
CA ASN A 16 5.40 -8.62 5.06
C ASN A 16 5.64 -10.11 5.20
N TYR A 17 4.81 -10.94 4.59
CA TYR A 17 4.97 -12.39 4.64
C TYR A 17 4.73 -13.02 3.26
N ALA A 18 5.47 -14.07 2.98
CA ALA A 18 5.35 -14.82 1.74
C ALA A 18 4.08 -15.68 1.76
N VAL A 19 3.41 -15.76 0.62
CA VAL A 19 2.18 -16.56 0.44
C VAL A 19 2.25 -17.37 -0.84
N ASP A 20 1.42 -18.42 -0.93
CA ASP A 20 1.25 -19.18 -2.17
C ASP A 20 0.63 -18.28 -3.26
N PRO A 21 1.29 -18.07 -4.41
CA PRO A 21 0.77 -17.33 -5.55
C PRO A 21 -0.65 -17.74 -5.98
N LYS A 22 -1.00 -19.03 -5.84
CA LYS A 22 -2.31 -19.56 -6.25
C LYS A 22 -3.47 -18.95 -5.46
N LEU A 23 -3.22 -18.50 -4.23
CA LEU A 23 -4.21 -17.80 -3.41
C LEU A 23 -4.51 -16.39 -3.95
N LEU A 24 -3.55 -15.78 -4.65
CA LEU A 24 -3.66 -14.41 -5.17
C LEU A 24 -4.20 -14.34 -6.59
N GLN A 25 -3.98 -15.37 -7.42
CA GLN A 25 -4.43 -15.41 -8.81
C GLN A 25 -5.91 -15.03 -9.02
N PRO A 26 -6.88 -15.50 -8.20
CA PRO A 26 -8.29 -15.15 -8.38
C PRO A 26 -8.61 -13.69 -8.03
N LEU A 27 -7.72 -13.00 -7.31
CA LEU A 27 -7.90 -11.62 -6.86
C LEU A 27 -7.27 -10.60 -7.82
N LEU A 28 -6.55 -11.06 -8.84
CA LEU A 28 -5.91 -10.19 -9.82
C LEU A 28 -6.97 -9.47 -10.67
N PRO A 29 -6.91 -8.12 -10.75
CA PRO A 29 -7.73 -7.38 -11.70
C PRO A 29 -7.45 -7.80 -13.16
N LYS A 30 -8.42 -7.56 -14.04
CA LYS A 30 -8.24 -7.80 -15.47
C LYS A 30 -7.01 -7.04 -15.99
N HIS A 31 -6.25 -7.69 -16.85
CA HIS A 31 -5.04 -7.13 -17.47
C HIS A 31 -3.89 -6.86 -16.49
N THR A 32 -3.85 -7.57 -15.35
CA THR A 32 -2.73 -7.53 -14.40
C THR A 32 -2.12 -8.91 -14.22
N GLU A 33 -0.84 -8.94 -13.86
CA GLU A 33 -0.10 -10.15 -13.52
C GLU A 33 0.41 -10.09 -12.08
N LEU A 34 0.72 -11.25 -11.51
CA LEU A 34 1.21 -11.30 -10.14
C LEU A 34 2.70 -10.90 -10.10
N ASP A 35 3.02 -9.90 -9.30
CA ASP A 35 4.41 -9.51 -9.03
C ASP A 35 5.07 -10.48 -8.04
N LEU A 36 6.31 -10.84 -8.33
CA LEU A 36 7.11 -11.78 -7.54
C LEU A 36 8.42 -11.13 -7.14
N PHE A 37 8.63 -10.98 -5.83
CA PHE A 37 9.89 -10.55 -5.28
C PHE A 37 10.75 -11.77 -4.90
N ASN A 38 11.90 -11.93 -5.55
CA ASN A 38 12.77 -13.11 -5.39
C ASN A 38 12.03 -14.44 -5.58
N GLY A 39 11.13 -14.49 -6.58
CA GLY A 39 10.32 -15.68 -6.89
C GLY A 39 9.21 -15.98 -5.88
N LYS A 40 8.93 -15.09 -4.93
CA LYS A 40 7.86 -15.25 -3.93
C LYS A 40 6.86 -14.11 -4.04
N ALA A 41 5.58 -14.43 -3.89
CA ALA A 41 4.53 -13.44 -3.71
C ALA A 41 4.46 -13.05 -2.23
N TYR A 42 4.33 -11.75 -1.95
CA TYR A 42 4.22 -11.23 -0.59
C TYR A 42 2.90 -10.50 -0.39
N ILE A 43 2.35 -10.63 0.82
CA ILE A 43 1.28 -9.77 1.31
C ILE A 43 1.88 -8.87 2.40
N SER A 44 1.50 -7.61 2.37
CA SER A 44 1.90 -6.59 3.34
C SER A 44 0.71 -6.17 4.19
N LEU A 45 0.80 -6.39 5.50
CA LEU A 45 -0.07 -5.73 6.47
C LEU A 45 0.61 -4.44 6.93
N VAL A 46 0.04 -3.30 6.57
CA VAL A 46 0.59 -1.98 6.87
C VAL A 46 -0.41 -1.22 7.74
N GLY A 47 0.02 -0.87 8.95
CA GLY A 47 -0.75 -0.05 9.89
C GLY A 47 -0.01 1.25 10.17
N PHE A 48 -0.71 2.38 10.09
CA PHE A 48 -0.14 3.68 10.42
C PHE A 48 -1.24 4.69 10.71
N MET A 49 -0.92 5.73 11.46
CA MET A 49 -1.77 6.89 11.63
C MET A 49 -1.49 7.89 10.51
N PHE A 50 -2.51 8.17 9.70
CA PHE A 50 -2.47 9.13 8.61
C PHE A 50 -3.06 10.46 9.08
N LEU A 51 -2.20 11.41 9.47
CA LEU A 51 -2.60 12.63 10.17
C LEU A 51 -2.29 13.89 9.36
N ASN A 52 -3.10 14.94 9.55
CA ASN A 52 -2.94 16.26 8.92
C ASN A 52 -2.82 16.19 7.39
N SER A 53 -3.58 15.29 6.79
CA SER A 53 -3.53 15.04 5.35
C SER A 53 -4.19 16.17 4.58
N LYS A 54 -3.48 16.74 3.61
CA LYS A 54 -3.98 17.79 2.72
C LYS A 54 -3.69 17.45 1.27
N ILE A 55 -4.69 17.54 0.40
CA ILE A 55 -4.53 17.44 -1.05
C ILE A 55 -4.52 18.84 -1.64
N PHE A 56 -3.47 19.19 -2.36
CA PHE A 56 -3.26 20.55 -2.90
C PHE A 56 -3.45 21.67 -1.84
N GLY A 57 -3.11 21.36 -0.58
CA GLY A 57 -3.26 22.29 0.55
C GLY A 57 -4.64 22.28 1.25
N LEU A 58 -5.65 21.59 0.70
CA LEU A 58 -6.97 21.43 1.31
C LEU A 58 -7.00 20.25 2.28
N PRO A 59 -7.40 20.43 3.55
CA PRO A 59 -7.47 19.35 4.52
C PRO A 59 -8.51 18.30 4.11
N MET A 60 -8.15 17.03 4.28
CA MET A 60 -9.06 15.89 4.14
C MET A 60 -9.67 15.57 5.51
N PRO A 61 -11.00 15.34 5.60
CA PRO A 61 -11.67 14.93 6.84
C PRO A 61 -11.23 13.55 7.33
#